data_AF-A0A8J5SXX0-F1
#
_entry.id   AF-A0A8J5SXX0-F1
#
_cell.length_a   1.000
_cell.length_b   1.000
_cell.length_c   1.000
_cell.angle_alpha   90.00
_cell.angle_beta   90.00
_cell.angle_gamma   90.00
#
_symmetry.space_group_name_H-M   'P 1'
#
loop_
_entity.id
_entity.type
_entity.pdbx_description
1 polymer ?
#
loop_
_entity_poly.entity_id
_entity_poly.type
_entity_poly.pdbx_seq_one_letter_code
_entity_poly.pdbx_strand_id
1 'polypeptide(L)'
;MTSVSLQKSFQELLCKQNGDRALWEYPFAVAGVNITFMLIQMLIFKQLMDHKWLEMHANYMDFNVVIKSTRRQLERELVLEDIQRIEDMPSYRFLDR
;
A
#
# COMPACT_ATOMS: atom_id res chain seq x y z
N MET A 1 -8.26 21.00 -22.84
CA MET A 1 -8.12 19.93 -23.85
C MET A 1 -6.75 19.24 -23.73
N THR A 2 -6.41 18.70 -22.55
CA THR A 2 -5.12 17.97 -22.33
C THR A 2 -5.22 16.81 -21.32
N SER A 3 -6.31 16.67 -20.56
CA SER A 3 -6.43 15.64 -19.51
C SER A 3 -6.75 14.23 -20.03
N VAL A 4 -7.28 14.10 -21.25
CA VAL A 4 -7.76 12.82 -21.79
C VAL A 4 -6.64 11.98 -22.43
N SER A 5 -5.51 12.57 -22.85
CA SER A 5 -4.43 11.81 -23.51
C SER A 5 -3.58 11.01 -22.52
N LEU A 6 -3.33 11.55 -21.32
CA LEU A 6 -2.51 10.88 -20.30
C LEU A 6 -3.19 9.60 -19.77
N GLN A 7 -4.52 9.64 -19.62
CA GLN A 7 -5.30 8.53 -19.10
C GLN A 7 -5.32 7.34 -20.07
N LYS A 8 -5.42 7.62 -21.38
CA LYS A 8 -5.31 6.60 -22.44
C LYS A 8 -3.91 6.00 -22.54
N SER A 9 -2.85 6.81 -22.56
CA SER A 9 -1.48 6.29 -22.58
C SER A 9 -1.12 5.52 -21.30
N PHE A 10 -1.67 5.91 -20.15
CA PHE A 10 -1.52 5.15 -18.89
C PHE A 10 -2.24 3.80 -18.96
N GLN A 11 -3.46 3.74 -19.52
CA GLN A 11 -4.18 2.49 -19.75
C GLN A 11 -3.48 1.59 -20.77
N GLU A 12 -2.87 2.13 -21.82
CA GLU A 12 -2.09 1.37 -22.81
C GLU A 12 -0.79 0.79 -22.21
N LEU A 13 -0.12 1.52 -21.32
CA LEU A 13 1.05 1.03 -20.58
C LEU A 13 0.69 -0.06 -19.55
N LEU A 14 -0.47 0.07 -18.90
CA LEU A 14 -1.03 -0.97 -18.02
C LEU A 14 -1.46 -2.21 -18.82
N CYS A 15 -1.96 -2.03 -20.04
CA CYS A 15 -2.45 -3.06 -20.94
C CYS A 15 -1.42 -3.51 -21.98
N LYS A 16 -0.14 -3.70 -21.64
CA LYS A 16 0.74 -4.58 -22.44
C LYS A 16 0.20 -6.02 -22.37
N GLN A 17 -0.87 -6.27 -23.13
CA GLN A 17 -1.69 -7.49 -23.09
C GLN A 17 -1.12 -8.61 -23.97
N ASN A 18 -0.22 -8.31 -24.91
CA ASN A 18 0.31 -9.31 -25.85
C ASN A 18 1.85 -9.28 -25.91
N GLY A 19 2.46 -10.28 -25.29
CA GLY A 19 3.90 -10.62 -25.38
C GLY A 19 4.27 -11.70 -24.36
N ASP A 20 4.99 -12.73 -24.78
CA ASP A 20 5.54 -13.75 -23.88
C ASP A 20 6.56 -13.07 -22.95
N ARG A 21 6.17 -12.85 -21.69
CA ARG A 21 6.99 -12.09 -20.75
C ARG A 21 8.15 -12.95 -20.30
N ALA A 22 9.37 -12.47 -20.47
CA ALA A 22 10.54 -13.20 -19.98
C ALA A 22 10.50 -13.28 -18.44
N LEU A 23 10.97 -14.40 -17.87
CA LEU A 23 11.04 -14.61 -16.41
C LEU A 23 11.79 -13.47 -15.67
N TRP A 24 12.67 -12.76 -16.38
CA TRP A 24 13.50 -11.67 -15.89
C TRP A 24 12.85 -10.28 -16.02
N GLU A 25 11.60 -10.18 -16.49
CA GLU A 25 10.91 -8.90 -16.62
C GLU A 25 10.54 -8.34 -15.25
N TYR A 26 11.22 -7.26 -14.88
CA TYR A 26 10.90 -6.50 -13.69
C TYR A 26 9.49 -5.88 -13.81
N PRO A 27 8.54 -6.27 -12.94
CA PRO A 27 7.17 -5.80 -13.03
C PRO A 27 7.03 -4.40 -12.41
N PHE A 28 7.53 -3.37 -13.12
CA PHE A 28 7.60 -1.98 -12.65
C PHE A 28 6.26 -1.47 -12.07
N ALA A 29 5.13 -1.84 -12.68
CA ALA A 29 3.81 -1.47 -12.19
C ALA A 29 3.50 -2.08 -10.81
N VAL A 30 3.80 -3.37 -10.62
CA VAL A 30 3.60 -4.07 -9.33
C VAL A 30 4.54 -3.50 -8.26
N ALA A 31 5.80 -3.25 -8.62
CA ALA A 31 6.75 -2.63 -7.72
C ALA A 31 6.30 -1.22 -7.29
N GLY A 32 5.80 -0.41 -8.23
CA GLY A 32 5.25 0.92 -7.95
C GLY A 32 4.07 0.86 -6.98
N VAL A 33 3.11 -0.04 -7.23
CA VAL A 33 1.96 -0.25 -6.35
C VAL A 33 2.38 -0.67 -4.94
N ASN A 34 3.32 -1.60 -4.79
CA ASN A 34 3.84 -2.03 -3.49
C ASN A 34 4.50 -0.87 -2.73
N ILE A 35 5.31 -0.05 -3.42
CA ILE A 35 5.95 1.11 -2.81
C ILE A 35 4.90 2.12 -2.36
N THR A 36 3.91 2.42 -3.20
CA THR A 36 2.80 3.32 -2.84
C THR A 36 2.03 2.81 -1.62
N PHE A 37 1.74 1.51 -1.57
CA PHE A 37 1.09 0.90 -0.42
C PHE A 37 1.93 1.05 0.86
N MET A 38 3.22 0.73 0.83
CA MET A 38 4.11 0.92 1.98
C MET A 38 4.14 2.38 2.48
N LEU A 39 4.13 3.35 1.57
CA LEU A 39 4.10 4.77 1.93
C LEU A 39 2.77 5.16 2.60
N ILE A 40 1.64 4.68 2.08
CA ILE A 40 0.34 4.89 2.70
C ILE A 40 0.31 4.28 4.10
N GLN A 41 0.81 3.05 4.27
CA GLN A 41 0.90 2.39 5.56
C GLN A 41 1.76 3.17 6.56
N MET A 42 2.89 3.71 6.12
CA MET A 42 3.75 4.56 6.96
C MET A 42 3.03 5.85 7.40
N LEU A 43 2.25 6.47 6.51
CA LEU A 43 1.47 7.68 6.83
C LEU A 43 0.37 7.38 7.86
N ILE A 44 -0.37 6.27 7.70
CA ILE A 44 -1.40 5.84 8.64
C ILE A 44 -0.76 5.53 10.01
N PHE A 45 0.33 4.76 10.02
CA PHE A 45 1.05 4.44 11.25
C PHE A 45 1.47 5.71 12.00
N LYS A 46 2.02 6.71 11.29
CA LYS A 46 2.40 8.00 11.88
C LYS A 46 1.20 8.70 12.52
N GLN A 47 0.06 8.75 11.82
CA GLN A 47 -1.13 9.43 12.33
C GLN A 47 -1.72 8.72 13.56
N LEU A 48 -1.76 7.38 13.56
CA LEU A 48 -2.16 6.60 14.73
C LEU A 48 -1.19 6.76 15.91
N MET A 49 0.12 6.82 15.64
CA MET A 49 1.14 7.07 16.65
C MET A 49 0.92 8.41 17.35
N ASP A 50 0.71 9.47 16.59
CA ASP A 50 0.46 10.80 17.14
C ASP A 50 -0.81 10.81 18.00
N HIS A 51 -1.88 10.17 17.51
CA HIS A 51 -3.13 10.08 18.25
C HIS A 51 -2.96 9.32 19.57
N LYS A 52 -2.35 8.13 19.53
CA LYS A 52 -2.10 7.31 20.71
C LYS A 52 -1.17 8.00 21.71
N TRP A 53 -0.17 8.72 21.23
CA TRP A 53 0.75 9.48 22.07
C TRP A 53 -0.01 10.51 22.92
N LEU A 54 -0.92 11.26 22.29
CA LEU A 54 -1.73 12.27 22.96
C LEU A 54 -2.82 11.66 23.85
N GLU A 55 -3.52 10.64 23.36
CA GLU A 55 -4.58 9.92 24.09
C GLU A 55 -4.06 9.29 25.39
N MET A 56 -2.86 8.70 25.35
CA MET A 56 -2.26 8.03 26.50
C MET A 56 -1.55 9.00 27.46
N HIS A 57 -1.51 10.30 27.15
CA HIS A 57 -0.67 11.28 27.85
C HIS A 57 0.77 10.78 28.00
N ALA A 58 1.29 10.18 26.94
CA ALA A 58 2.56 9.45 26.97
C ALA A 58 3.74 10.40 27.21
N ASN A 59 4.68 9.94 28.03
CA ASN A 59 6.00 10.55 28.10
C ASN A 59 7.02 9.71 27.31
N TYR A 60 8.26 10.19 27.21
CA TYR A 60 9.32 9.51 26.46
C TYR A 60 9.52 8.03 26.86
N MET A 61 9.35 7.69 28.15
CA MET A 61 9.51 6.32 28.65
C MET A 61 8.43 5.38 28.12
N ASP A 62 7.27 5.90 27.71
CA ASP A 62 6.15 5.12 27.19
C ASP A 62 6.28 4.82 25.68
N PHE A 63 7.35 5.27 25.02
CA PHE A 63 7.52 5.13 23.57
C PHE A 63 7.30 3.70 23.06
N ASN A 64 7.90 2.72 23.72
CA ASN A 64 7.74 1.31 23.35
C ASN A 64 6.30 0.80 23.54
N VAL A 65 5.57 1.35 24.52
CA VAL A 65 4.17 1.01 24.78
C VAL A 65 3.28 1.59 23.68
N VAL A 66 3.48 2.86 23.34
CA VAL A 66 2.72 3.55 22.29
C VAL A 66 2.96 2.88 20.93
N ILE A 67 4.21 2.61 20.54
CA ILE A 67 4.54 1.88 19.30
C ILE A 67 3.83 0.53 19.22
N LYS A 68 3.85 -0.27 20.31
CA LYS A 68 3.19 -1.59 20.33
C LYS A 68 1.67 -1.47 20.24
N SER A 69 1.08 -0.49 20.93
CA SER A 69 -0.36 -0.21 20.90
C SER A 69 -0.81 0.21 19.50
N THR A 70 -0.10 1.15 18.88
CA THR A 70 -0.37 1.62 17.52
C THR A 70 -0.21 0.51 16.50
N ARG A 71 0.84 -0.30 16.58
CA ARG A 71 1.01 -1.46 15.68
C ARG A 71 -0.16 -2.43 15.79
N ARG A 72 -0.59 -2.74 17.01
CA ARG A 72 -1.73 -3.64 17.25
C ARG A 72 -3.05 -3.05 16.72
N GLN A 73 -3.20 -1.73 16.73
CA GLN A 73 -4.36 -1.07 16.13
C GLN A 73 -4.30 -1.12 14.61
N LEU A 74 -3.15 -0.77 14.03
CA LEU A 74 -2.93 -0.83 12.60
C LEU A 74 -3.14 -2.25 12.06
N GLU A 75 -2.62 -3.28 12.72
CA GLU A 75 -2.84 -4.69 12.37
C GLU A 75 -4.34 -5.05 12.40
N ARG A 76 -5.11 -4.54 13.36
CA ARG A 76 -6.57 -4.80 13.43
C ARG A 76 -7.35 -4.11 12.33
N GLU A 77 -6.99 -2.88 12.00
CA GLU A 77 -7.64 -2.09 10.94
C GLU A 77 -7.24 -2.62 9.55
N LEU A 78 -6.00 -3.07 9.37
CA LEU A 78 -5.57 -3.76 8.14
C LEU A 78 -6.14 -5.16 8.00
N VAL A 79 -6.37 -5.91 9.09
CA VAL A 79 -7.04 -7.22 8.99
C VAL A 79 -8.48 -7.10 8.48
N LEU A 80 -9.10 -5.91 8.57
CA LEU A 80 -10.37 -5.63 7.91
C LEU A 80 -10.24 -5.40 6.39
N GLU A 81 -9.03 -5.11 5.90
CA GLU A 81 -8.66 -5.09 4.48
C GLU A 81 -7.72 -6.26 4.21
N ASP A 82 -8.27 -7.49 4.20
CA ASP A 82 -7.49 -8.74 4.14
C ASP A 82 -6.70 -8.87 2.82
N ILE A 83 -5.57 -8.18 2.74
CA ILE A 83 -4.61 -8.21 1.65
C ILE A 83 -3.33 -8.82 2.20
N GLN A 84 -3.33 -10.14 2.34
CA GLN A 84 -2.22 -10.93 2.90
C GLN A 84 -1.18 -11.27 1.83
N ARG A 85 -1.59 -11.27 0.56
CA ARG A 85 -0.82 -11.62 -0.63
C ARG A 85 -1.03 -10.55 -1.70
N ILE A 86 -0.08 -10.41 -2.62
CA ILE A 86 -0.27 -9.59 -3.84
C ILE A 86 -1.57 -10.00 -4.55
N GLU A 87 -1.97 -11.26 -4.40
CA GLU A 87 -3.17 -11.91 -4.93
C GLU A 87 -4.48 -11.30 -4.43
N ASP A 88 -4.45 -10.73 -3.23
CA ASP A 88 -5.62 -10.22 -2.53
C ASP A 88 -5.90 -8.74 -2.84
N MET A 89 -5.00 -8.09 -3.61
CA MET A 89 -5.24 -6.71 -4.02
C MET A 89 -6.41 -6.62 -5.01
N PRO A 90 -7.25 -5.56 -4.94
CA PRO A 90 -8.30 -5.30 -5.94
C PRO A 90 -7.76 -5.22 -7.38
N SER A 91 -6.48 -4.85 -7.54
CA SER A 91 -5.78 -4.79 -8.81
C SER A 91 -5.16 -6.10 -9.28
N TYR A 92 -5.10 -7.12 -8.42
CA TYR A 92 -4.52 -8.42 -8.77
C TYR A 92 -5.34 -9.17 -9.82
N ARG A 93 -6.66 -8.98 -9.82
CA ARG A 93 -7.56 -9.54 -10.85
C ARG A 93 -7.15 -9.14 -12.29
N PHE A 94 -6.33 -8.11 -12.45
CA PHE A 94 -5.79 -7.70 -13.75
C PHE A 94 -4.42 -8.32 -14.10
N LEU A 95 -3.81 -9.05 -13.16
CA LEU A 95 -2.58 -9.84 -13.33
C LEU A 95 -2.86 -11.32 -13.57
N ASP A 96 -4.01 -11.81 -13.12
CA ASP A 96 -4.48 -13.16 -13.41
C ASP A 96 -5.02 -13.22 -14.84
N ARG A 97 -4.54 -14.18 -15.62
CA ARG A 97 -4.64 -14.24 -17.09
C ARG A 97 -5.91 -14.92 -17.58
#